data_AF-A0A7Z9WD76-F1
#
_entry.id   AF-A0A7Z9WD76-F1
#
_cell.length_a   1.000
_cell.length_b   1.000
_cell.length_c   1.000
_cell.angle_alpha   90.00
_cell.angle_beta   90.00
_cell.angle_gamma   90.00
#
_symmetry.space_group_name_H-M   'P 1'
#
loop_
_entity.id
_entity.type
_entity.pdbx_description
1 polymer ?
#
loop_
_entity_poly.entity_id
_entity_poly.type
_entity_poly.pdbx_seq_one_letter_code
_entity_poly.pdbx_strand_id
1 'polypeptide(L)' 'MLEKDYSHEDYVKQFTIRVPENISKVDRAIEFHKKNTENAPAVLFEVLERQRERLLAAQKEFGDYISPERFPTV' A
#
# COMPACT_ATOMS: atom_id res chain seq x y z
N MET A 1 -19.96 -0.05 -23.80
CA MET A 1 -19.19 -0.05 -22.53
C MET A 1 -20.21 0.16 -21.42
N LEU A 2 -20.13 -0.59 -20.31
CA LEU A 2 -21.01 -0.56 -19.11
C LEU A 2 -22.12 -1.62 -18.98
N GLU A 3 -21.78 -2.91 -19.12
CA GLU A 3 -22.59 -4.01 -18.56
C GLU A 3 -21.66 -5.02 -17.88
N LYS A 4 -20.87 -4.57 -16.91
CA LYS A 4 -20.27 -5.50 -15.96
C LYS A 4 -20.99 -5.32 -14.64
N ASP A 5 -21.67 -6.38 -14.21
CA ASP A 5 -22.12 -6.51 -12.82
C ASP A 5 -20.87 -6.45 -11.94
N TYR A 6 -20.66 -5.28 -11.33
CA TYR A 6 -19.55 -5.08 -10.42
C TYR A 6 -20.00 -5.54 -9.04
N SER A 7 -19.61 -6.76 -8.70
CA SER A 7 -20.02 -7.37 -7.44
C SER A 7 -19.30 -6.71 -6.26
N HIS A 8 -19.92 -6.79 -5.09
CA HIS A 8 -19.26 -6.39 -3.85
C HIS A 8 -17.96 -7.19 -3.60
N GLU A 9 -17.93 -8.47 -3.97
CA GLU A 9 -16.73 -9.30 -3.87
C GLU A 9 -15.60 -8.77 -4.78
N ASP A 10 -15.91 -8.32 -5.99
CA ASP A 10 -14.94 -7.70 -6.89
C ASP A 10 -14.37 -6.41 -6.30
N TYR A 11 -15.22 -5.60 -5.66
CA TYR A 11 -14.79 -4.42 -4.91
C TYR A 11 -13.81 -4.80 -3.80
N VAL A 12 -14.20 -5.69 -2.90
CA VAL A 12 -13.35 -6.15 -1.79
C VAL A 12 -12.01 -6.67 -2.31
N LYS A 13 -12.03 -7.51 -3.35
CA LYS A 13 -10.81 -8.09 -3.94
C LYS A 13 -9.89 -7.05 -4.57
N GLN A 14 -10.44 -6.06 -5.27
CA GLN A 14 -9.68 -5.00 -5.92
C GLN A 14 -9.02 -4.06 -4.90
N PHE A 15 -9.75 -3.73 -3.85
CA PHE A 15 -9.32 -2.77 -2.83
C PHE A 15 -8.71 -3.40 -1.57
N THR A 16 -8.54 -4.73 -1.55
CA THR A 16 -7.79 -5.42 -0.49
C THR A 16 -6.35 -4.89 -0.43
N ILE A 17 -5.95 -4.39 0.73
CA ILE A 17 -4.56 -4.02 0.99
C ILE A 17 -3.76 -5.28 1.25
N ARG A 18 -2.81 -5.57 0.36
CA ARG A 18 -1.89 -6.71 0.46
C ARG A 18 -0.59 -6.22 1.07
N VAL A 19 -0.46 -6.36 2.38
CA VAL A 19 0.59 -5.68 3.15
C VAL A 19 1.99 -6.15 2.76
N PRO A 20 2.29 -7.46 2.67
CA PRO A 20 3.62 -7.93 2.28
C PRO A 20 4.09 -7.38 0.93
N GLU A 21 3.20 -7.35 -0.07
CA GLU A 21 3.48 -6.87 -1.41
C GLU A 21 3.65 -5.35 -1.45
N ASN A 22 2.88 -4.61 -0.64
CA ASN A 22 3.04 -3.18 -0.53
C ASN A 22 4.35 -2.80 0.18
N ILE A 23 4.76 -3.52 1.23
CA ILE A 23 6.08 -3.34 1.86
C ILE A 23 7.19 -3.61 0.84
N SER A 24 7.13 -4.73 0.11
CA SER A 24 8.11 -5.05 -0.93
C SER A 24 8.16 -3.98 -2.04
N LYS A 25 7.04 -3.35 -2.40
CA LYS A 25 7.01 -2.22 -3.34
C LYS A 25 7.69 -0.98 -2.77
N VAL A 26 7.44 -0.65 -1.50
CA VAL A 26 8.10 0.48 -0.83
C VAL A 26 9.62 0.27 -0.79
N ASP A 27 10.07 -0.92 -0.39
CA ASP A 27 11.50 -1.25 -0.33
C ASP A 27 12.16 -1.10 -1.72
N ARG A 28 11.49 -1.59 -2.77
CA ARG A 28 11.96 -1.41 -4.17
C ARG A 28 12.01 0.05 -4.59
N ALA A 29 11.04 0.87 -4.20
CA ALA A 29 11.01 2.29 -4.52
C ALA A 29 12.16 3.05 -3.85
N ILE A 30 12.42 2.76 -2.56
CA ILE A 30 13.54 3.32 -1.82
C ILE A 30 14.87 2.97 -2.52
N GLU A 31 15.08 1.70 -2.84
CA GLU A 31 16.30 1.25 -3.52
C GLU A 31 16.46 1.86 -4.91
N PHE A 32 15.36 2.00 -5.67
CA PHE A 32 15.40 2.64 -6.97
C PHE A 32 15.86 4.10 -6.87
N HIS A 33 15.27 4.88 -5.96
CA HIS A 33 15.62 6.29 -5.81
C HIS A 33 17.03 6.50 -5.26
N LYS A 34 17.47 5.67 -4.30
CA LYS A 34 18.86 5.70 -3.80
C LYS A 34 19.89 5.46 -4.91
N LYS A 35 19.59 4.58 -5.87
CA LYS A 35 20.53 4.18 -6.93
C LYS A 35 20.47 5.06 -8.17
N ASN A 36 19.29 5.56 -8.54
CA ASN A 36 19.04 6.18 -9.84
C ASN A 36 18.72 7.68 -9.75
N THR A 37 18.72 8.28 -8.55
CA THR A 37 18.37 9.69 -8.37
C THR A 37 19.41 10.38 -7.49
N GLU A 38 20.39 11.00 -8.14
CA GLU A 38 21.58 11.62 -7.52
C GLU A 38 21.25 12.69 -6.45
N ASN A 39 20.09 13.35 -6.57
CA ASN A 39 19.65 14.40 -5.65
C ASN A 39 18.20 14.19 -5.17
N ALA A 40 17.83 12.94 -4.85
CA ALA A 40 16.51 12.66 -4.29
C ALA A 40 16.30 13.43 -2.97
N PRO A 41 15.20 14.21 -2.82
CA PRO A 41 14.91 14.91 -1.58
C PRO A 41 14.76 13.96 -0.38
N ALA A 42 15.34 14.30 0.77
CA ALA A 42 15.24 13.47 1.99
C ALA A 42 13.79 13.18 2.41
N VAL A 43 12.89 14.14 2.20
CA VAL A 43 11.44 14.01 2.48
C VAL A 43 10.79 12.85 1.74
N LEU A 44 11.30 12.47 0.56
CA LEU A 44 10.77 11.32 -0.19
C LEU A 44 10.95 10.04 0.62
N PHE A 45 12.16 9.82 1.16
CA PHE A 45 12.47 8.62 1.94
C PHE A 45 11.73 8.63 3.28
N GLU A 46 11.61 9.79 3.93
CA GLU A 46 10.82 9.93 5.15
C GLU A 46 9.36 9.52 4.92
N VAL A 47 8.75 9.99 3.83
CA VAL A 47 7.36 9.63 3.49
C VAL A 47 7.22 8.14 3.20
N LEU A 48 8.16 7.54 2.47
CA LEU A 48 8.15 6.11 2.17
C LEU A 48 8.30 5.25 3.43
N GLU A 49 9.19 5.62 4.34
CA GLU A 49 9.35 4.92 5.62
C GLU A 49 8.11 5.06 6.50
N ARG A 50 7.53 6.26 6.60
CA ARG A 50 6.26 6.46 7.31
C ARG A 50 5.11 5.65 6.71
N GLN A 51 5.10 5.44 5.39
CA GLN A 51 4.13 4.56 4.73
C GLN A 51 4.36 3.10 5.12
N ARG A 52 5.62 2.64 5.16
CA ARG A 52 6.02 1.31 5.61
C ARG A 52 5.61 1.04 7.05
N GLU A 53 5.82 2.00 7.95
CA GLU A 53 5.40 1.92 9.35
C GLU A 53 3.88 1.76 9.49
N ARG A 54 3.08 2.51 8.74
CA ARG A 54 1.61 2.37 8.73
C ARG A 54 1.17 1.00 8.24
N LEU A 55 1.84 0.45 7.22
CA LEU A 55 1.57 -0.89 6.71
C LEU A 55 1.87 -1.94 7.78
N LEU A 56 3.02 -1.86 8.48
CA LEU A 56 3.36 -2.77 9.57
C LEU A 56 2.37 -2.69 10.74
N ALA A 57 1.94 -1.48 11.10
CA ALA A 57 0.91 -1.28 12.12
C ALA A 57 -0.42 -1.94 11.72
N ALA A 58 -0.86 -1.71 10.48
CA ALA A 58 -2.07 -2.31 9.94
C ALA A 58 -1.95 -3.84 9.82
N GLN A 59 -0.78 -4.38 9.47
CA GLN A 59 -0.52 -5.82 9.44
C GLN A 59 -0.68 -6.45 10.83
N LYS A 60 -0.14 -5.78 11.85
CA LYS A 60 -0.25 -6.23 13.24
C LYS A 60 -1.70 -6.26 13.72
N GLU A 61 -2.52 -5.32 13.26
CA GLU A 61 -3.92 -5.19 13.67
C GLU A 61 -4.87 -6.08 12.87
N PHE A 62 -4.66 -6.21 11.57
CA PHE A 62 -5.64 -6.81 10.64
C PHE A 62 -5.12 -8.03 9.86
N GLY A 63 -3.82 -8.33 9.94
CA GLY A 63 -3.17 -9.40 9.18
C GLY A 63 -2.64 -8.95 7.80
N ASP A 64 -2.19 -9.91 7.00
CA ASP A 64 -1.48 -9.66 5.73
C ASP A 64 -2.38 -9.11 4.62
N TYR A 65 -3.67 -9.44 4.64
CA TYR A 65 -4.65 -9.09 3.62
C TYR A 65 -5.84 -8.39 4.27
N ILE A 66 -5.97 -7.08 4.06
CA ILE A 66 -6.91 -6.24 4.78
C ILE A 66 -8.06 -5.84 3.84
N SER A 67 -9.29 -6.24 4.18
CA SER A 67 -10.50 -5.78 3.48
C SER A 67 -10.63 -4.25 3.60
N PRO A 68 -11.05 -3.54 2.53
CA PRO A 68 -11.33 -2.10 2.59
C PRO A 68 -12.36 -1.73 3.66
N GLU A 69 -13.23 -2.66 4.06
CA GLU A 69 -14.27 -2.45 5.08
C GLU A 69 -13.72 -2.34 6.51
N ARG A 70 -12.43 -2.65 6.73
CA ARG A 70 -11.80 -2.56 8.06
C ARG A 70 -11.47 -1.13 8.45
N PHE A 71 -11.53 -0.18 7.51
CA PHE A 71 -11.25 1.23 7.76
C PHE A 71 -12.54 2.05 7.77
N PRO A 72 -12.64 3.06 8.66
CA PRO A 72 -13.81 3.92 8.71
C PRO A 72 -13.97 4.71 7.41
N THR A 73 -15.20 4.77 6.91
CA THR A 73 -15.59 5.71 5.84
C THR A 73 -15.54 7.12 6.43
N VAL A 74 -14.71 7.99 5.85
CA VAL A 74 -14.66 9.43 6.18
C VAL A 74 -15.96 10.14 5.83
#